data_AF-A0A2P4PR77-F1
#
_entry.id   AF-A0A2P4PR77-F1
#
_cell.length_a   1.000
_cell.length_b   1.000
_cell.length_c   1.000
_cell.angle_alpha   90.00
_cell.angle_beta   90.00
_cell.angle_gamma   90.00
#
_symmetry.space_group_name_H-M   'P 1'
#
loop_
_entity.id
_entity.type
_entity.pdbx_description
1 polymer ?
#
loop_
_entity_poly.entity_id
_entity_poly.type
_entity_poly.pdbx_seq_one_letter_code
_entity_poly.pdbx_strand_id
1 'polypeptide(L)'
;MALSFVVRSGPTRTYLAALSKQNIFLFELDYGDVTREPEFVHTRTYWLPQTPKFLQMSMHEDQLIDIIAVFHTEVICIGIEDARVREISVSELRSSNTNNKPNDPENMTWQTFTQLPWIPTLDPEFVSESFTIPPPYNLIINEDPSAMLNPIPVFETGNIDSLDSPNAPSLFFATFGSKSMIVDSKGRPFSTIVFQWTYPLIHVEFLKPSQTGGESYIVGFGKNMVEVRSFNTGRIVENVVRGVDVVYLGRGRNNRDVIWGCSFNKSS
;
A
#
# COMPACT_ATOMS: atom_id res chain seq x y z
N MET A 1 17.45 -7.32 -21.13
CA MET A 1 17.54 -7.45 -19.66
C MET A 1 16.58 -6.41 -19.11
N ALA A 2 15.45 -6.83 -18.53
CA ALA A 2 14.45 -5.88 -18.05
C ALA A 2 14.95 -5.26 -16.74
N LEU A 3 15.31 -3.98 -16.80
CA LEU A 3 15.50 -3.14 -15.62
C LEU A 3 14.10 -2.75 -15.14
N SER A 4 13.76 -3.04 -13.89
CA SER A 4 12.61 -2.40 -13.24
C SER A 4 13.12 -1.40 -12.22
N PHE A 5 12.38 -0.33 -11.99
CA PHE A 5 12.75 0.66 -11.00
C PHE A 5 11.53 1.21 -10.29
N VAL A 6 11.74 1.71 -9.08
CA VAL A 6 10.74 2.41 -8.28
C VAL A 6 11.33 3.72 -7.81
N VAL A 7 10.54 4.79 -7.93
CA VAL A 7 10.87 6.12 -7.42
C VAL A 7 9.91 6.46 -6.29
N ARG A 8 10.45 7.02 -5.21
CA ARG A 8 9.67 7.66 -4.16
C ARG A 8 10.27 9.01 -3.84
N SER A 9 9.39 9.99 -3.66
CA SER A 9 9.75 11.34 -3.27
C SER A 9 9.03 11.67 -1.97
N GLY A 10 9.78 12.10 -0.98
CA GLY A 10 9.28 12.87 0.15
C GLY A 10 9.25 14.37 -0.18
N PRO A 11 8.93 15.22 0.79
CA PRO A 11 8.94 16.69 0.63
C PRO A 11 10.26 17.28 0.09
N THR A 12 11.40 16.78 0.56
CA THR A 12 12.74 17.29 0.24
C THR A 12 13.67 16.26 -0.37
N ARG A 13 13.41 14.96 -0.21
CA ARG A 13 14.29 13.89 -0.73
C ARG A 13 13.60 13.02 -1.76
N THR A 14 14.34 12.61 -2.78
CA THR A 14 13.86 11.63 -3.78
C THR A 14 14.83 10.47 -3.86
N TYR A 15 14.29 9.25 -3.81
CA TYR A 15 15.03 8.01 -3.91
C TYR A 15 14.61 7.23 -5.15
N LEU A 16 15.58 6.55 -5.76
CA LEU A 16 15.39 5.65 -6.89
C LEU A 16 16.03 4.30 -6.52
N ALA A 17 15.24 3.24 -6.57
CA ALA A 17 15.75 1.87 -6.48
C ALA A 17 15.59 1.19 -7.84
N ALA A 18 16.71 0.78 -8.44
CA ALA A 18 16.76 0.07 -9.71
C ALA A 18 17.11 -1.40 -9.50
N LEU A 19 16.28 -2.31 -10.00
CA LEU A 19 16.50 -3.74 -9.99
C LEU A 19 17.11 -4.20 -11.32
N SER A 20 18.25 -4.88 -11.22
CA SER A 20 18.84 -5.62 -12.34
C SER A 20 19.24 -7.02 -11.89
N LYS A 21 18.55 -8.03 -12.41
CA LYS A 21 18.65 -9.42 -11.96
C LYS A 21 18.41 -9.51 -10.42
N GLN A 22 19.47 -9.76 -9.66
CA GLN A 22 19.47 -9.95 -8.22
C GLN A 22 19.99 -8.73 -7.45
N ASN A 23 20.44 -7.69 -8.16
CA ASN A 23 21.01 -6.49 -7.55
C ASN A 23 19.97 -5.38 -7.50
N ILE A 24 19.86 -4.74 -6.34
CA ILE A 24 19.11 -3.50 -6.14
C ILE A 24 20.14 -2.38 -5.99
N PHE A 25 20.13 -1.43 -6.91
CA PHE A 25 20.94 -0.22 -6.86
C PHE A 25 20.08 0.91 -6.30
N LEU A 26 20.47 1.43 -5.14
CA LEU A 26 19.79 2.54 -4.49
C LEU A 26 20.53 3.84 -4.82
N PHE A 27 19.77 4.84 -5.25
CA PHE A 27 20.23 6.18 -5.53
C PHE A 27 19.41 7.20 -4.75
N GLU A 28 20.06 8.28 -4.36
CA GLU A 28 19.44 9.48 -3.79
C GLU A 28 19.61 10.63 -4.78
N LEU A 29 18.55 11.40 -5.01
CA LEU A 29 18.60 12.59 -5.86
C LEU A 29 19.35 13.69 -5.11
N ASP A 30 20.55 14.02 -5.59
CA ASP A 30 21.26 15.22 -5.20
C ASP A 30 20.73 16.36 -6.06
N TYR A 31 20.02 17.31 -5.46
CA TYR A 31 19.50 18.48 -6.17
C TYR A 31 20.62 19.46 -6.59
N GLY A 32 21.85 19.26 -6.09
CA GLY A 32 22.99 20.11 -6.39
C GLY A 32 22.87 21.52 -5.79
N ASP A 33 23.87 22.34 -6.09
CA ASP A 33 23.86 23.79 -5.86
C ASP A 33 23.48 24.54 -7.14
N VAL A 34 23.47 25.88 -7.11
CA VAL A 34 23.09 26.80 -8.21
C VAL A 34 23.78 26.50 -9.56
N THR A 35 24.89 25.76 -9.58
CA THR A 35 25.69 25.46 -10.78
C THR A 35 25.65 24.01 -11.26
N ARG A 36 25.06 23.08 -10.48
CA ARG A 36 25.04 21.65 -10.80
C ARG A 36 23.61 21.21 -11.10
N GLU A 37 23.43 20.46 -12.18
CA GLU A 37 22.13 19.87 -12.48
C GLU A 37 21.79 18.75 -11.48
N PRO A 38 20.51 18.56 -11.11
CA PRO A 38 20.11 17.48 -10.24
C PRO A 38 20.49 16.12 -10.82
N GLU A 39 21.14 15.27 -10.02
CA GLU A 39 21.53 13.94 -10.45
C GLU A 39 21.29 12.87 -9.37
N PHE A 40 20.99 11.66 -9.83
CA PHE A 40 20.88 10.51 -8.94
C PHE A 40 22.27 10.00 -8.59
N VAL A 41 22.66 10.18 -7.32
CA VAL A 41 23.93 9.69 -6.79
C VAL A 41 23.71 8.28 -6.22
N HIS A 42 24.56 7.34 -6.64
CA HIS A 42 24.51 5.97 -6.13
C HIS A 42 24.91 5.93 -4.66
N THR A 43 24.05 5.38 -3.81
CA THR A 43 24.25 5.35 -2.36
C THR A 43 24.65 3.95 -1.89
N ARG A 44 23.89 2.92 -2.28
CA ARG A 44 24.09 1.53 -1.81
C ARG A 44 23.69 0.52 -2.87
N THR A 45 24.25 -0.69 -2.77
CA THR A 45 23.84 -1.85 -3.57
C THR A 45 23.49 -3.01 -2.65
N TYR A 46 22.34 -3.62 -2.87
CA TYR A 46 21.88 -4.81 -2.17
C TYR A 46 21.86 -5.99 -3.13
N TRP A 47 22.22 -7.17 -2.65
CA TRP A 47 22.12 -8.41 -3.42
C TRP A 47 21.07 -9.33 -2.80
N LEU A 48 20.22 -9.91 -3.64
CA LEU A 48 19.19 -10.87 -3.25
C LEU A 48 19.49 -12.26 -3.83
N PRO A 49 19.15 -13.34 -3.11
CA PRO A 49 19.34 -14.70 -3.61
C PRO A 49 18.48 -15.00 -4.86
N GLN A 50 17.36 -14.30 -5.02
CA GLN A 50 16.46 -14.42 -6.16
C GLN A 50 16.01 -13.04 -6.65
N THR A 51 15.67 -12.95 -7.94
CA THR A 51 15.03 -11.75 -8.51
C THR A 51 13.59 -11.61 -7.99
N PRO A 52 13.25 -10.50 -7.31
CA PRO A 52 11.86 -10.23 -6.91
C PRO A 52 10.99 -9.93 -8.13
N LYS A 53 9.67 -10.15 -7.99
CA LYS A 53 8.65 -9.81 -9.00
C LYS A 53 8.60 -8.29 -9.20
N PHE A 54 8.64 -7.53 -8.10
CA PHE A 54 8.73 -6.07 -8.11
C PHE A 54 9.30 -5.55 -6.79
N LEU A 55 9.67 -4.27 -6.80
CA LEU A 55 10.15 -3.53 -5.64
C LEU A 55 9.14 -2.46 -5.24
N GLN A 56 9.12 -2.17 -3.94
CA GLN A 56 8.44 -1.03 -3.34
C GLN A 56 9.38 -0.37 -2.33
N MET A 57 9.09 0.86 -1.96
CA MET A 57 9.90 1.63 -1.01
C MET A 57 8.97 2.21 0.05
N SER A 58 9.39 2.10 1.31
CA SER A 58 8.69 2.66 2.46
C SER A 58 9.33 3.96 2.88
N MET A 59 8.60 5.06 2.74
CA MET A 59 9.02 6.39 3.18
C MET A 59 8.31 6.74 4.48
N HIS A 60 9.02 7.32 5.43
CA HIS A 60 8.42 8.08 6.54
C HIS A 60 8.87 9.52 6.39
N GLU A 61 7.95 10.41 6.05
CA GLU A 61 8.23 11.79 5.63
C GLU A 61 9.30 11.84 4.50
N ASP A 62 10.50 12.32 4.83
CA ASP A 62 11.66 12.42 3.93
C ASP A 62 12.64 11.26 4.04
N GLN A 63 12.46 10.36 5.02
CA GLN A 63 13.39 9.27 5.27
C GLN A 63 12.93 7.99 4.60
N LEU A 64 13.82 7.39 3.80
CA LEU A 64 13.63 6.04 3.30
C LEU A 64 13.97 5.04 4.40
N ILE A 65 12.96 4.30 4.87
CA ILE A 65 13.09 3.37 6.00
C ILE A 65 13.46 1.96 5.51
N ASP A 66 12.69 1.44 4.56
CA ASP A 66 12.85 0.07 4.05
C ASP A 66 12.71 0.03 2.51
N ILE A 67 13.49 -0.85 1.88
CA ILE A 67 13.17 -1.38 0.55
C ILE A 67 12.36 -2.65 0.74
N ILE A 68 11.22 -2.73 0.06
CA ILE A 68 10.32 -3.88 0.11
C ILE A 68 10.50 -4.67 -1.19
N ALA A 69 11.01 -5.90 -1.07
CA ALA A 69 11.15 -6.81 -2.19
C ALA A 69 10.02 -7.85 -2.15
N VAL A 70 9.25 -7.92 -3.22
CA VAL A 70 8.08 -8.79 -3.33
C VAL A 70 8.37 -9.93 -4.29
N PHE A 71 8.26 -11.16 -3.79
CA PHE A 71 8.39 -12.40 -4.56
C PHE A 71 7.01 -12.98 -4.86
N HIS A 72 6.96 -14.16 -5.47
CA HIS A 72 5.68 -14.82 -5.78
C HIS A 72 4.88 -15.11 -4.51
N THR A 73 5.51 -15.68 -3.49
CA THR A 73 4.87 -16.12 -2.26
C THR A 73 5.29 -15.31 -1.04
N GLU A 74 6.41 -14.62 -1.09
CA GLU A 74 7.06 -13.99 0.06
C GLU A 74 7.26 -12.48 -0.16
N VAL A 75 7.29 -11.74 0.93
CA VAL A 75 7.64 -10.32 0.94
C VAL A 75 8.68 -10.12 2.02
N ILE A 76 9.75 -9.40 1.69
CA ILE A 76 10.78 -9.03 2.65
C ILE A 76 10.96 -7.51 2.68
N CYS A 77 11.21 -6.96 3.86
CA CYS A 77 11.75 -5.62 4.07
C CYS A 77 13.26 -5.69 4.26
N ILE A 78 13.96 -4.75 3.66
CA ILE A 78 15.40 -4.56 3.82
C ILE A 78 15.58 -3.17 4.43
N GLY A 79 16.04 -3.13 5.68
CA GLY A 79 16.31 -1.87 6.38
C GLY A 79 17.39 -1.06 5.67
N ILE A 80 17.16 0.23 5.44
CA ILE A 80 18.14 1.07 4.76
C ILE A 80 19.39 1.25 5.60
N GLU A 81 19.25 1.54 6.89
CA GLU A 81 20.37 1.86 7.77
C GLU A 81 21.24 0.63 8.08
N ASP A 82 20.60 -0.47 8.48
CA ASP A 82 21.25 -1.66 9.05
C ASP A 82 21.33 -2.87 8.09
N ALA A 83 20.73 -2.77 6.90
CA ALA A 83 20.60 -3.84 5.92
C ALA A 83 19.96 -5.12 6.49
N ARG A 84 19.23 -5.04 7.60
CA ARG A 84 18.56 -6.20 8.18
C ARG A 84 17.35 -6.58 7.33
N VAL A 85 17.28 -7.86 7.02
CA VAL A 85 16.16 -8.45 6.27
C VAL A 85 15.11 -8.96 7.25
N ARG A 86 13.86 -8.56 7.03
CA ARG A 86 12.69 -9.02 7.79
C ARG A 86 11.65 -9.57 6.83
N GLU A 87 11.11 -10.75 7.11
CA GLU A 87 9.98 -11.27 6.35
C GLU A 87 8.67 -10.63 6.85
N ILE A 88 7.80 -10.25 5.91
CA ILE A 88 6.44 -9.80 6.19
C ILE A 88 5.50 -11.00 6.06
N SER A 89 4.97 -11.46 7.19
CA SER A 89 3.95 -12.51 7.22
C SER A 89 2.57 -11.88 7.19
N VAL A 90 1.77 -12.21 6.17
CA VAL A 90 0.35 -11.83 6.09
C VAL A 90 -0.50 -13.09 6.00
N SER A 91 -0.61 -13.78 7.13
CA SER A 91 -1.29 -15.08 7.28
C SER A 91 -2.76 -15.04 6.87
N GLU A 92 -3.45 -13.96 7.17
CA GLU A 92 -4.88 -13.72 7.02
C GLU A 92 -5.28 -13.66 5.53
N LEU A 93 -4.40 -13.12 4.68
CA LEU A 93 -4.60 -13.15 3.22
C LEU A 93 -4.44 -14.56 2.64
N ARG A 94 -3.66 -15.44 3.31
CA ARG A 94 -3.38 -16.80 2.84
C ARG A 94 -4.37 -17.85 3.34
N SER A 95 -5.02 -17.62 4.49
CA SER A 95 -5.78 -18.64 5.23
C SER A 95 -7.22 -18.90 4.75
N SER A 96 -7.77 -18.08 3.85
CA SER A 96 -9.21 -18.08 3.53
C SER A 96 -9.61 -18.81 2.24
N ASN A 97 -8.81 -19.78 1.78
CA ASN A 97 -9.05 -20.55 0.55
C ASN A 97 -9.51 -22.01 0.80
N THR A 98 -10.25 -22.29 1.87
CA THR A 98 -10.71 -23.65 2.18
C THR A 98 -11.98 -24.09 1.43
N ASN A 99 -12.74 -23.18 0.80
CA ASN A 99 -14.06 -23.49 0.23
C ASN A 99 -14.24 -23.23 -1.28
N ASN A 100 -13.22 -22.79 -2.02
CA ASN A 100 -13.33 -22.61 -3.46
C ASN A 100 -12.26 -23.43 -4.20
N LYS A 101 -12.67 -23.99 -5.34
CA LYS A 101 -12.00 -24.99 -6.20
C LYS A 101 -10.46 -24.94 -6.20
N PRO A 102 -9.80 -26.11 -6.35
CA PRO A 102 -8.34 -26.18 -6.35
C PRO A 102 -7.74 -25.37 -7.49
N ASN A 103 -6.75 -24.56 -7.12
CA ASN A 103 -5.58 -24.18 -7.90
C ASN A 103 -5.83 -23.41 -9.20
N ASP A 104 -6.08 -22.11 -9.07
CA ASP A 104 -5.54 -21.16 -10.04
C ASP A 104 -4.25 -20.57 -9.47
N PRO A 105 -3.06 -20.85 -10.03
CA PRO A 105 -1.78 -20.36 -9.49
C PRO A 105 -1.71 -18.83 -9.43
N GLU A 106 -2.46 -18.12 -10.27
CA GLU A 106 -2.54 -16.65 -10.21
C GLU A 106 -3.17 -16.13 -8.90
N ASN A 107 -4.04 -16.94 -8.27
CA ASN A 107 -4.69 -16.58 -7.01
C ASN A 107 -3.81 -16.80 -5.77
N MET A 108 -2.61 -17.36 -5.92
CA MET A 108 -1.69 -17.64 -4.81
C MET A 108 -0.37 -16.89 -4.97
N THR A 109 -0.40 -15.69 -5.53
CA THR A 109 0.79 -14.85 -5.65
C THR A 109 0.53 -13.41 -5.22
N TRP A 110 1.59 -12.74 -4.77
CA TRP A 110 1.57 -11.31 -4.50
C TRP A 110 1.32 -10.51 -5.77
N GLN A 111 0.33 -9.63 -5.70
CA GLN A 111 -0.03 -8.74 -6.80
C GLN A 111 0.51 -7.33 -6.57
N THR A 112 0.20 -6.73 -5.43
CA THR A 112 0.63 -5.37 -5.08
C THR A 112 0.94 -5.26 -3.59
N PHE A 113 1.84 -4.35 -3.23
CA PHE A 113 2.19 -4.04 -1.85
C PHE A 113 2.49 -2.54 -1.73
N THR A 114 1.44 -1.72 -1.75
CA THR A 114 1.60 -0.26 -1.94
C THR A 114 1.44 0.45 -0.61
N GLN A 115 2.40 1.31 -0.26
CA GLN A 115 2.28 2.16 0.93
C GLN A 115 1.06 3.08 0.79
N LEU A 116 0.27 3.19 1.86
CA LEU A 116 -0.87 4.09 1.92
C LEU A 116 -0.41 5.54 2.03
N PRO A 117 -1.02 6.48 1.30
CA PRO A 117 -0.63 7.89 1.35
C PRO A 117 -1.21 8.63 2.56
N TRP A 118 -2.07 7.99 3.35
CA TRP A 118 -2.66 8.54 4.57
C TRP A 118 -3.00 7.42 5.55
N ILE A 119 -3.18 7.78 6.83
CA ILE A 119 -3.78 6.89 7.82
C ILE A 119 -5.30 6.96 7.66
N PRO A 120 -5.98 5.85 7.36
CA PRO A 120 -7.40 5.88 7.11
C PRO A 120 -8.20 6.02 8.40
N THR A 121 -9.23 6.86 8.35
CA THR A 121 -10.25 6.97 9.39
C THR A 121 -11.30 5.90 9.14
N LEU A 122 -11.26 4.84 9.95
CA LEU A 122 -12.21 3.74 9.90
C LEU A 122 -13.13 3.80 11.12
N ASP A 123 -14.30 3.18 11.01
CA ASP A 123 -15.12 2.90 12.20
C ASP A 123 -14.29 2.05 13.19
N PRO A 124 -14.26 2.40 14.49
CA PRO A 124 -13.57 1.62 15.51
C PRO A 124 -13.88 0.11 15.48
N GLU A 125 -15.08 -0.29 15.08
CA GLU A 125 -15.48 -1.71 14.94
C GLU A 125 -14.67 -2.47 13.87
N PHE A 126 -14.14 -1.76 12.87
CA PHE A 126 -13.33 -2.34 11.80
C PHE A 126 -11.83 -2.27 12.07
N VAL A 127 -11.38 -1.57 13.12
CA VAL A 127 -9.96 -1.54 13.50
C VAL A 127 -9.62 -2.84 14.21
N SER A 128 -8.51 -3.46 13.82
CA SER A 128 -8.09 -4.72 14.43
C SER A 128 -7.58 -4.53 15.87
N GLU A 129 -7.63 -5.59 16.66
CA GLU A 129 -7.16 -5.60 18.06
C GLU A 129 -5.70 -5.19 18.23
N SER A 130 -4.86 -5.40 17.21
CA SER A 130 -3.44 -4.99 17.23
C SER A 130 -3.26 -3.48 17.24
N PHE A 131 -4.31 -2.73 16.90
CA PHE A 131 -4.31 -1.28 16.72
C PHE A 131 -5.35 -0.57 17.58
N THR A 132 -5.90 -1.27 18.57
CA THR A 132 -6.83 -0.71 19.54
C THR A 132 -6.27 -0.81 20.95
N ILE A 133 -6.66 0.15 21.79
CA ILE A 133 -6.45 0.09 23.23
C ILE A 133 -7.81 0.09 23.94
N PRO A 134 -7.91 -0.56 25.10
CA PRO A 134 -9.09 -0.43 25.93
C PRO A 134 -9.27 1.03 26.37
N PRO A 135 -10.51 1.49 26.58
CA PRO A 135 -10.76 2.84 27.08
C PRO A 135 -10.10 3.06 28.44
N PRO A 136 -9.50 4.25 28.70
CA PRO A 136 -8.80 4.53 29.95
C PRO A 136 -9.77 4.62 31.13
N TYR A 137 -9.36 4.06 32.29
CA TYR A 137 -10.19 3.90 33.49
C TYR A 137 -10.85 5.18 34.04
N ASN A 138 -10.33 6.36 33.73
CA ASN A 138 -10.88 7.64 34.19
C ASN A 138 -12.10 8.11 33.36
N LEU A 139 -12.21 7.71 32.09
CA LEU A 139 -13.40 7.91 31.25
C LEU A 139 -14.53 6.94 31.63
N ILE A 140 -14.16 5.77 32.16
CA ILE A 140 -15.07 4.69 32.60
C ILE A 140 -16.00 5.12 33.75
N ILE A 141 -15.62 6.13 34.55
CA ILE A 141 -16.35 6.48 35.78
C ILE A 141 -17.47 7.52 35.52
N ASN A 142 -17.38 8.30 34.45
CA ASN A 142 -18.24 9.49 34.25
C ASN A 142 -19.01 9.53 32.92
N GLU A 143 -18.80 8.59 32.00
CA GLU A 143 -19.45 8.59 30.68
C GLU A 143 -20.56 7.53 30.53
N ASP A 144 -21.40 7.69 29.51
CA ASP A 144 -22.50 6.78 29.16
C ASP A 144 -21.95 5.37 28.85
N PRO A 145 -22.58 4.29 29.36
CA PRO A 145 -22.20 2.92 29.07
C PRO A 145 -22.05 2.55 27.60
N SER A 146 -22.73 3.29 26.72
CA SER A 146 -22.66 3.13 25.28
C SER A 146 -21.30 3.57 24.70
N ALA A 147 -20.64 4.55 25.33
CA ALA A 147 -19.28 4.98 24.98
C ALA A 147 -18.20 4.01 25.49
N MET A 148 -18.56 3.09 26.41
CA MET A 148 -17.65 2.09 26.98
C MET A 148 -17.33 0.91 26.05
N LEU A 149 -18.10 0.74 24.96
CA LEU A 149 -18.05 -0.46 24.12
C LEU A 149 -17.11 -0.37 22.92
N ASN A 150 -16.67 0.84 22.55
CA ASN A 150 -15.89 1.03 21.35
C ASN A 150 -14.39 1.06 21.68
N PRO A 151 -13.60 0.11 21.15
CA PRO A 151 -12.15 0.14 21.32
C PRO A 151 -11.59 1.45 20.75
N ILE A 152 -10.62 2.09 21.44
CA ILE A 152 -10.05 3.36 20.96
C ILE A 152 -8.90 3.03 20.00
N PRO A 153 -8.94 3.48 18.74
CA PRO A 153 -7.81 3.35 17.83
C PRO A 153 -6.60 4.07 18.43
N VAL A 154 -5.42 3.43 18.41
CA VAL A 154 -4.18 3.97 19.02
C VAL A 154 -3.85 5.39 18.49
N PHE A 155 -4.28 5.72 17.28
CA PHE A 155 -3.98 6.97 16.58
C PHE A 155 -4.97 8.11 16.84
N GLU A 156 -6.13 7.84 17.44
CA GLU A 156 -7.11 8.89 17.77
C GLU A 156 -6.84 9.55 19.14
N THR A 157 -5.92 8.99 19.94
CA THR A 157 -5.61 9.49 21.29
C THR A 157 -4.80 10.79 21.33
N GLY A 158 -4.48 11.40 20.19
CA GLY A 158 -3.94 12.75 20.14
C GLY A 158 -3.66 13.25 18.73
N ASN A 159 -4.45 14.20 18.24
CA ASN A 159 -4.11 15.20 17.21
C ASN A 159 -3.29 14.71 15.99
N ILE A 160 -3.61 13.53 15.42
CA ILE A 160 -2.97 12.97 14.23
C ILE A 160 -3.91 13.13 13.04
N ASP A 161 -4.03 14.37 12.55
CA ASP A 161 -4.47 14.63 11.17
C ASP A 161 -3.28 14.60 10.19
N SER A 162 -2.07 14.32 10.68
CA SER A 162 -0.83 14.45 9.92
C SER A 162 0.01 13.17 9.97
N LEU A 163 0.49 12.76 8.78
CA LEU A 163 1.60 11.82 8.62
C LEU A 163 2.89 12.30 9.33
N ASP A 164 2.89 13.53 9.84
CA ASP A 164 4.00 14.26 10.48
C ASP A 164 4.19 13.89 11.98
N SER A 165 3.45 12.89 12.47
CA SER A 165 3.77 12.31 13.77
C SER A 165 4.94 11.34 13.59
N PRO A 166 6.07 11.53 14.31
CA PRO A 166 7.23 10.63 14.22
C PRO A 166 6.92 9.19 14.66
N ASN A 167 5.73 8.95 15.25
CA ASN A 167 5.28 7.64 15.71
C ASN A 167 4.15 7.04 14.86
N ALA A 168 3.74 7.69 13.77
CA ALA A 168 2.72 7.16 12.86
C ALA A 168 3.24 5.90 12.13
N PRO A 169 2.51 4.77 12.15
CA PRO A 169 2.94 3.56 11.46
C PRO A 169 2.83 3.74 9.95
N SER A 170 3.82 3.23 9.22
CA SER A 170 3.67 3.03 7.78
C SER A 170 2.68 1.90 7.53
N LEU A 171 1.57 2.22 6.89
CA LEU A 171 0.55 1.26 6.48
C LEU A 171 0.69 0.93 5.00
N PHE A 172 0.35 -0.31 4.64
CA PHE A 172 0.45 -0.83 3.29
C PHE A 172 -0.85 -1.51 2.89
N PHE A 173 -1.26 -1.29 1.64
CA PHE A 173 -2.31 -2.06 1.00
C PHE A 173 -1.67 -3.27 0.32
N ALA A 174 -1.82 -4.42 0.97
CA ALA A 174 -1.21 -5.68 0.59
C ALA A 174 -2.24 -6.51 -0.18
N THR A 175 -1.90 -6.94 -1.41
CA THR A 175 -2.79 -7.72 -2.28
C THR A 175 -2.15 -9.06 -2.62
N PHE A 176 -2.82 -10.14 -2.23
CA PHE A 176 -2.44 -11.51 -2.53
C PHE A 176 -3.58 -12.20 -3.28
N GLY A 177 -3.32 -12.63 -4.52
CA GLY A 177 -4.36 -13.08 -5.45
C GLY A 177 -5.41 -11.99 -5.71
N SER A 178 -6.67 -12.28 -5.39
CA SER A 178 -7.80 -11.35 -5.51
C SER A 178 -8.23 -10.74 -4.18
N LYS A 179 -7.46 -10.90 -3.11
CA LYS A 179 -7.77 -10.35 -1.78
C LYS A 179 -6.77 -9.27 -1.41
N SER A 180 -7.25 -8.22 -0.74
CA SER A 180 -6.36 -7.22 -0.14
C SER A 180 -6.77 -6.88 1.27
N MET A 181 -5.78 -6.43 2.02
CA MET A 181 -5.91 -5.96 3.39
C MET A 181 -4.94 -4.82 3.63
N ILE A 182 -5.26 -4.01 4.63
CA ILE A 182 -4.34 -2.99 5.14
C ILE A 182 -3.50 -3.64 6.23
N VAL A 183 -2.18 -3.51 6.12
CA VAL A 183 -1.22 -4.08 7.07
C VAL A 183 -0.16 -3.06 7.46
N ASP A 184 0.50 -3.27 8.59
CA ASP A 184 1.70 -2.51 8.95
C ASP A 184 2.98 -3.07 8.30
N SER A 185 4.12 -2.45 8.61
CA SER A 185 5.46 -2.89 8.16
C SER A 185 5.91 -4.26 8.71
N LYS A 186 5.11 -4.89 9.58
CA LYS A 186 5.31 -6.25 10.11
C LYS A 186 4.30 -7.25 9.54
N GLY A 187 3.36 -6.80 8.71
CA GLY A 187 2.32 -7.63 8.11
C GLY A 187 1.08 -7.83 8.99
N ARG A 188 0.99 -7.13 10.13
CA ARG A 188 -0.17 -7.21 11.02
C ARG A 188 -1.34 -6.48 10.37
N PRO A 189 -2.55 -7.06 10.35
CA PRO A 189 -3.73 -6.37 9.85
C PRO A 189 -3.95 -5.08 10.63
N PHE A 190 -4.20 -3.98 9.93
CA PHE A 190 -4.67 -2.73 10.54
C PHE A 190 -6.18 -2.79 10.79
N SER A 191 -6.92 -3.32 9.82
CA SER A 191 -8.37 -3.43 9.82
C SER A 191 -8.84 -4.87 9.61
N THR A 192 -10.05 -5.18 10.05
CA THR A 192 -10.76 -6.44 9.77
C THR A 192 -11.38 -6.48 8.37
N ILE A 193 -11.42 -5.35 7.65
CA ILE A 193 -11.95 -5.24 6.29
C ILE A 193 -11.05 -6.01 5.31
N VAL A 194 -11.67 -6.90 4.54
CA VAL A 194 -11.03 -7.61 3.42
C VAL A 194 -11.61 -7.12 2.10
N PHE A 195 -10.73 -6.61 1.23
CA PHE A 195 -11.08 -6.13 -0.10
C PHE A 195 -11.00 -7.30 -1.09
N GLN A 196 -12.14 -7.92 -1.39
CA GLN A 196 -12.24 -9.09 -2.27
C GLN A 196 -12.51 -8.69 -3.72
N TRP A 197 -11.47 -8.46 -4.52
CA TRP A 197 -11.55 -8.06 -5.93
C TRP A 197 -12.22 -9.11 -6.82
N THR A 198 -12.90 -8.68 -7.88
CA THR A 198 -13.47 -9.59 -8.89
C THR A 198 -12.37 -10.33 -9.66
N TYR A 199 -11.23 -9.66 -9.92
CA TYR A 199 -10.07 -10.20 -10.63
C TYR A 199 -8.77 -9.80 -9.93
N PRO A 200 -7.67 -10.57 -10.13
CA PRO A 200 -6.34 -10.17 -9.66
C PRO A 200 -5.96 -8.79 -10.16
N LEU A 201 -5.47 -7.95 -9.24
CA LEU A 201 -5.01 -6.62 -9.57
C LEU A 201 -3.61 -6.64 -10.17
N ILE A 202 -3.33 -5.65 -11.00
CA ILE A 202 -1.99 -5.33 -11.51
C ILE A 202 -1.50 -4.04 -10.84
N HIS A 203 -2.40 -3.10 -10.60
CA HIS A 203 -2.08 -1.82 -9.97
C HIS A 203 -3.23 -1.33 -9.09
N VAL A 204 -2.91 -0.51 -8.08
CA VAL A 204 -3.89 0.09 -7.18
C VAL A 204 -3.61 1.58 -7.04
N GLU A 205 -4.67 2.39 -7.00
CA GLU A 205 -4.60 3.81 -6.71
C GLU A 205 -5.61 4.21 -5.65
N PHE A 206 -5.25 5.19 -4.82
CA PHE A 206 -6.06 5.64 -3.70
C PHE A 206 -6.62 7.04 -3.93
N LEU A 207 -7.94 7.18 -3.87
CA LEU A 207 -8.63 8.46 -4.01
C LEU A 207 -9.02 8.97 -2.63
N LYS A 208 -8.32 10.00 -2.15
CA LYS A 208 -8.71 10.72 -0.92
C LYS A 208 -9.84 11.69 -1.24
N PRO A 209 -10.85 11.85 -0.37
CA PRO A 209 -11.88 12.88 -0.52
C PRO A 209 -11.25 14.28 -0.56
N SER A 210 -11.82 15.15 -1.40
CA SER A 210 -11.43 16.56 -1.45
C SER A 210 -12.03 17.41 -0.34
N GLN A 211 -13.05 16.89 0.36
CA GLN A 211 -13.77 17.58 1.44
C GLN A 211 -13.57 16.83 2.76
N THR A 212 -13.52 17.57 3.86
CA THR A 212 -13.51 17.02 5.23
C THR A 212 -14.76 16.18 5.46
N GLY A 213 -14.58 14.90 5.82
CA GLY A 213 -15.67 13.94 6.01
C GLY A 213 -16.15 13.24 4.73
N GLY A 214 -15.50 13.46 3.59
CA GLY A 214 -15.82 12.70 2.37
C GLY A 214 -15.35 11.24 2.45
N GLU A 215 -15.89 10.39 1.58
CA GLU A 215 -15.49 8.99 1.49
C GLU A 215 -14.21 8.83 0.66
N SER A 216 -13.32 7.94 1.11
CA SER A 216 -12.15 7.55 0.33
C SER A 216 -12.45 6.33 -0.53
N TYR A 217 -11.81 6.24 -1.70
CA TYR A 217 -11.98 5.12 -2.62
C TYR A 217 -10.66 4.47 -3.00
N ILE A 218 -10.73 3.20 -3.38
CA ILE A 218 -9.61 2.44 -3.93
C ILE A 218 -9.98 2.06 -5.36
N VAL A 219 -9.11 2.40 -6.30
CA VAL A 219 -9.25 2.03 -7.71
C VAL A 219 -8.29 0.89 -7.99
N GLY A 220 -8.84 -0.29 -8.26
CA GLY A 220 -8.09 -1.47 -8.67
C GLY A 220 -8.06 -1.58 -10.19
N PHE A 221 -6.86 -1.67 -10.75
CA PHE A 221 -6.63 -1.95 -12.17
C PHE A 221 -6.25 -3.41 -12.34
N GLY A 222 -7.14 -4.20 -12.93
CA GLY A 222 -6.84 -5.54 -13.44
C GLY A 222 -6.46 -5.50 -14.92
N LYS A 223 -6.18 -6.67 -15.50
CA LYS A 223 -5.83 -6.78 -16.94
C LYS A 223 -6.92 -6.22 -17.84
N ASN A 224 -8.18 -6.51 -17.51
CA ASN A 224 -9.34 -6.20 -18.35
C ASN A 224 -10.48 -5.53 -17.58
N MET A 225 -10.16 -4.94 -16.42
CA MET A 225 -11.17 -4.37 -15.52
C MET A 225 -10.61 -3.20 -14.72
N VAL A 226 -11.44 -2.18 -14.54
CA VAL A 226 -11.27 -1.15 -13.52
C VAL A 226 -12.41 -1.26 -12.52
N GLU A 227 -12.08 -1.50 -11.26
CA GLU A 227 -13.05 -1.65 -10.18
C GLU A 227 -12.77 -0.61 -9.09
N VAL A 228 -13.82 0.08 -8.64
CA VAL A 228 -13.75 1.07 -7.58
C VAL A 228 -14.43 0.52 -6.34
N ARG A 229 -13.74 0.60 -5.20
CA ARG A 229 -14.24 0.17 -3.90
C ARG A 229 -14.24 1.30 -2.89
N SER A 230 -15.23 1.25 -2.00
CA SER A 230 -15.26 2.05 -0.78
C SER A 230 -14.08 1.64 0.09
N PHE A 231 -13.26 2.60 0.49
CA PHE A 231 -12.13 2.35 1.39
C PHE A 231 -12.62 1.89 2.76
N ASN A 232 -13.71 2.50 3.26
CA ASN A 232 -14.19 2.30 4.63
C ASN A 232 -14.99 1.01 4.81
N THR A 233 -15.56 0.46 3.73
CA THR A 233 -16.39 -0.75 3.82
C THR A 233 -15.84 -1.93 3.01
N GLY A 234 -14.87 -1.68 2.13
CA GLY A 234 -14.34 -2.67 1.18
C GLY A 234 -15.32 -3.10 0.08
N ARG A 235 -16.54 -2.54 0.05
CA ARG A 235 -17.58 -2.90 -0.92
C ARG A 235 -17.30 -2.28 -2.29
N ILE A 236 -17.76 -2.97 -3.35
CA ILE A 236 -17.73 -2.43 -4.71
C ILE A 236 -18.69 -1.24 -4.78
N VAL A 237 -18.15 -0.11 -5.22
CA VAL A 237 -18.91 1.10 -5.52
C VAL A 237 -19.26 1.11 -7.01
N GLU A 238 -18.28 0.82 -7.87
CA GLU A 238 -18.47 0.87 -9.32
C GLU A 238 -17.55 -0.11 -10.07
N ASN A 239 -18.02 -0.60 -11.22
CA ASN A 239 -17.21 -1.31 -12.20
C ASN A 239 -17.14 -0.46 -13.47
N VAL A 240 -16.05 0.31 -13.63
CA VAL A 240 -15.95 1.35 -14.67
C VAL A 240 -15.77 0.73 -16.05
N VAL A 241 -14.95 -0.33 -16.16
CA VAL A 241 -14.69 -1.04 -17.41
C VAL A 241 -14.63 -2.53 -17.16
N ARG A 242 -15.18 -3.33 -18.07
CA ARG A 242 -15.04 -4.79 -18.09
C ARG A 242 -14.84 -5.31 -19.51
N GLY A 243 -13.92 -6.25 -19.69
CA GLY A 243 -13.79 -7.05 -20.91
C GLY A 243 -12.90 -6.47 -22.02
N VAL A 244 -12.24 -5.34 -21.76
CA VAL A 244 -11.21 -4.76 -22.66
C VAL A 244 -9.92 -4.57 -21.89
N ASP A 245 -8.77 -4.71 -22.55
CA ASP A 245 -7.48 -4.53 -21.90
C ASP A 245 -7.33 -3.10 -21.37
N VAL A 246 -6.86 -2.99 -20.12
CA VAL A 246 -6.68 -1.74 -19.39
C VAL A 246 -5.22 -1.57 -19.00
N VAL A 247 -4.74 -0.33 -19.12
CA VAL A 247 -3.39 0.06 -18.70
C VAL A 247 -3.46 1.31 -17.83
N TYR A 248 -2.91 1.23 -16.62
CA TYR A 248 -2.69 2.41 -15.79
C TYR A 248 -1.55 3.26 -16.37
N LEU A 249 -1.76 4.58 -16.48
CA LEU A 249 -0.81 5.50 -17.13
C LEU A 249 -0.21 6.51 -16.15
N GLY A 250 -0.82 6.72 -14.98
CA GLY A 250 -0.30 7.62 -13.96
C GLY A 250 -1.35 8.47 -13.29
N ARG A 251 -0.88 9.46 -12.52
CA ARG A 251 -1.70 10.51 -11.92
C ARG A 251 -1.68 11.77 -12.78
N GLY A 252 -2.79 12.51 -12.77
CA GLY A 252 -2.86 13.85 -13.35
C GLY A 252 -1.99 14.87 -12.60
N ARG A 253 -1.79 16.04 -13.20
CA ARG A 253 -0.87 17.09 -12.72
C ARG A 253 -1.07 17.51 -11.25
N ASN A 254 -2.28 17.38 -10.73
CA ASN A 254 -2.64 17.76 -9.36
C ASN A 254 -2.80 16.55 -8.43
N ASN A 255 -2.41 15.34 -8.86
CA ASN A 255 -2.65 14.06 -8.17
C ASN A 255 -4.12 13.73 -7.87
N ARG A 256 -5.06 14.55 -8.35
CA ARG A 256 -6.51 14.37 -8.17
C ARG A 256 -7.13 13.42 -9.19
N ASP A 257 -6.52 13.32 -10.36
CA ASP A 257 -7.01 12.49 -11.46
C ASP A 257 -6.17 11.22 -11.59
N VAL A 258 -6.84 10.13 -11.96
CA VAL A 258 -6.19 8.84 -12.28
C VAL A 258 -6.31 8.65 -13.79
N ILE A 259 -5.17 8.58 -14.46
CA ILE A 259 -5.07 8.46 -15.91
C ILE A 259 -4.86 6.99 -16.25
N TRP A 260 -5.71 6.47 -17.13
CA TRP A 260 -5.62 5.10 -17.63
C TRP A 260 -6.11 5.06 -19.08
N GLY A 261 -5.68 4.04 -19.81
CA GLY A 261 -6.10 3.77 -21.17
C GLY A 261 -6.79 2.42 -21.27
N CYS A 262 -7.66 2.26 -22.27
CA CYS A 262 -8.17 0.97 -22.68
C CYS A 262 -8.10 0.82 -24.19
N SER A 263 -7.88 -0.40 -24.67
CA SER A 263 -7.85 -0.70 -26.10
C SER A 263 -9.18 -1.31 -26.53
N PHE A 264 -9.92 -0.61 -27.38
CA PHE A 264 -11.04 -1.19 -28.11
C PHE A 264 -10.53 -1.76 -29.43
N ASN A 265 -10.38 -3.08 -29.51
CA ASN A 265 -10.29 -3.72 -30.81
C ASN A 265 -11.68 -3.63 -31.44
N LYS A 266 -11.88 -2.69 -32.38
CA LYS A 266 -13.01 -2.75 -33.30
C LYS A 266 -12.85 -4.03 -34.11
N SER A 267 -13.58 -5.09 -33.73
CA SER A 267 -13.82 -6.22 -34.62
C SER A 267 -14.39 -5.67 -35.91
N SER A 268 -13.63 -5.81 -37.00
CA SER A 268 -14.03 -5.50 -38.37
C SER A 268 -15.09 -6.49 -38.85
#